data_AF-A0A378J0X7-F1
#
_entry.id   AF-A0A378J0X7-F1
#
_cell.length_a   1.000
_cell.length_b   1.000
_cell.length_c   1.000
_cell.angle_alpha   90.00
_cell.angle_beta   90.00
_cell.angle_gamma   90.00
#
_symmetry.space_group_name_H-M   'P 1'
#
loop_
_entity.id
_entity.type
_entity.pdbx_description
1 polymer ?
#
loop_
_entity_poly.entity_id
_entity_poly.type
_entity_poly.pdbx_seq_one_letter_code
_entity_poly.pdbx_strand_id
1 'polypeptide(L)'
;MPYQTLQQFLKLTTAEKISLKPLLELSEALEQGRLSSQEQVALASEIEKIDFALLIRAALGNPKLNTLCKHPSLNDIWNEKWRLCGLNPPRTGEPPQAGKPIHEYKPQSTLHTFELLKGIFVYGQYKRHLKAEEDKFRAYAPSYLQLAAYLGYFPALSGLCKQALAKKSLKDALHYALKAAELYWTPGYFLLAITTYTLAAQDDNESFYQTALLQLIIAEKLMPYADDMINNAYQGKSVARALVEAGLTDLIGLKQELARLAGVSMSWVTTTLYKQATQEVNKIVAETSSSNKNEDSPGSKEEMSEMEMLPRLSL
;
A
#
# COMPACT_ATOMS: atom_id res chain seq x y z
N MET A 1 -1.31 25.73 -2.16
CA MET A 1 -0.08 25.53 -1.38
C MET A 1 0.53 24.12 -1.46
N PRO A 2 -0.19 22.98 -1.37
CA PRO A 2 0.45 21.65 -1.36
C PRO A 2 1.20 21.27 -2.65
N TYR A 3 0.78 21.82 -3.79
CA TYR A 3 1.36 21.54 -5.12
C TYR A 3 2.78 22.13 -5.30
N GLN A 4 3.06 23.29 -4.71
CA GLN A 4 4.37 23.97 -4.86
C GLN A 4 5.48 23.22 -4.12
N THR A 5 5.19 22.69 -2.93
CA THR A 5 6.15 21.89 -2.15
C THR A 5 6.49 20.58 -2.85
N LEU A 6 5.50 19.90 -3.43
CA LEU A 6 5.75 18.68 -4.19
C LEU A 6 6.58 18.98 -5.44
N GLN A 7 6.27 20.05 -6.16
CA GLN A 7 7.08 20.48 -7.31
C GLN A 7 8.53 20.81 -6.92
N GLN A 8 8.76 21.46 -5.77
CA GLN A 8 10.11 21.70 -5.26
C GLN A 8 10.83 20.40 -4.90
N PHE A 9 10.14 19.47 -4.24
CA PHE A 9 10.68 18.15 -3.90
C PHE A 9 11.05 17.34 -5.16
N LEU A 10 10.25 17.41 -6.22
CA LEU A 10 10.52 16.70 -7.48
C LEU A 10 11.55 17.41 -8.37
N LYS A 11 11.88 18.68 -8.09
CA LYS A 11 12.81 19.45 -8.92
C LYS A 11 14.23 18.90 -8.79
N LEU A 12 14.80 18.46 -9.90
CA LEU A 12 16.18 18.00 -9.98
C LEU A 12 17.14 19.14 -10.31
N THR A 13 18.28 19.19 -9.63
CA THR A 13 19.41 20.07 -9.94
C THR A 13 20.11 19.62 -11.23
N THR A 14 20.94 20.49 -11.80
CA THR A 14 21.73 20.14 -13.00
C THR A 14 22.66 18.96 -12.74
N ALA A 15 23.32 18.92 -11.57
CA ALA A 15 24.19 17.80 -11.19
C ALA A 15 23.41 16.48 -11.06
N GLU A 16 22.25 16.52 -10.40
CA GLU A 16 21.34 15.36 -10.28
C GLU A 16 20.89 14.84 -11.66
N LYS A 17 20.56 15.73 -12.60
CA LYS A 17 20.21 15.35 -13.97
C LYS A 17 21.37 14.69 -14.71
N ILE A 18 22.59 15.21 -14.55
CA ILE A 18 23.80 14.63 -15.15
C ILE A 18 24.03 13.22 -14.60
N SER A 19 23.90 13.01 -13.29
CA SER A 19 24.04 11.68 -12.69
C SER A 19 22.98 10.66 -13.13
N LEU A 20 21.80 11.14 -13.54
CA LEU A 20 20.70 10.28 -13.99
C LEU A 20 20.76 9.97 -15.50
N LYS A 21 21.66 10.61 -16.25
CA LYS A 21 21.74 10.47 -17.71
C LYS A 21 21.83 9.01 -18.18
N PRO A 22 22.66 8.12 -17.58
CA PRO A 22 22.73 6.72 -18.02
C PRO A 22 21.39 5.98 -17.87
N LEU A 23 20.64 6.24 -16.79
CA LEU A 23 19.31 5.66 -16.61
C LEU A 23 18.29 6.23 -17.58
N LEU A 24 18.39 7.50 -17.96
CA LEU A 24 17.51 8.10 -18.94
C LEU A 24 17.72 7.48 -20.33
N GLU A 25 18.98 7.26 -20.73
CA GLU A 25 19.32 6.56 -21.99
C GLU A 25 18.77 5.13 -21.99
N LEU A 26 18.91 4.39 -20.89
CA LEU A 26 18.32 3.06 -20.74
C LEU A 26 16.78 3.08 -20.76
N SER A 27 16.15 4.15 -20.24
CA SER A 27 14.70 4.28 -20.29
C SER A 27 14.19 4.49 -21.72
N GLU A 28 14.95 5.20 -22.55
CA GLU A 28 14.64 5.39 -23.97
C GLU A 28 14.81 4.07 -24.76
N ALA A 29 15.86 3.30 -24.46
CA ALA A 29 16.05 1.98 -25.06
C ALA A 29 14.90 1.02 -24.71
N LEU A 30 14.42 1.04 -23.46
CA LEU A 30 13.26 0.26 -23.04
C LEU A 30 11.97 0.69 -23.77
N GLU A 31 11.77 1.97 -24.07
CA GLU A 31 10.60 2.42 -24.85
C GLU A 31 10.64 1.93 -26.30
N GLN A 32 11.84 1.73 -26.85
CA GLN A 32 12.03 1.25 -28.22
C GLN A 32 11.91 -0.27 -28.35
N GLY A 33 11.83 -1.01 -27.23
CA GLY A 33 11.72 -2.47 -27.26
C GLY A 33 11.93 -3.12 -25.91
N ARG A 34 12.85 -4.09 -25.85
CA ARG A 34 13.26 -4.73 -24.59
C ARG A 34 14.74 -4.46 -24.38
N LEU A 35 15.14 -4.33 -23.13
CA LEU A 35 16.56 -4.25 -22.78
C LEU A 35 17.26 -5.57 -23.10
N SER A 36 18.37 -5.49 -23.82
CA SER A 36 19.31 -6.59 -23.99
C SER A 36 19.91 -7.03 -22.64
N SER A 37 20.48 -8.23 -22.57
CA SER A 37 21.12 -8.72 -21.35
C SER A 37 22.24 -7.78 -20.85
N GLN A 38 22.99 -7.16 -21.76
CA GLN A 38 24.04 -6.20 -21.39
C GLN A 38 23.45 -4.91 -20.80
N GLU A 39 22.35 -4.40 -21.36
CA GLU A 39 21.65 -3.24 -20.82
C GLU A 39 20.99 -3.53 -19.47
N GLN A 40 20.51 -4.76 -19.23
CA GLN A 40 19.99 -5.17 -17.93
C GLN A 40 21.08 -5.21 -16.85
N VAL A 41 22.28 -5.70 -17.19
CA VAL A 41 23.45 -5.66 -16.29
C VAL A 41 23.90 -4.21 -16.03
N ALA A 42 23.94 -3.39 -17.08
CA ALA A 42 24.24 -1.96 -16.94
C ALA A 42 23.21 -1.26 -16.04
N LEU A 43 21.92 -1.54 -16.23
CA LEU A 43 20.84 -1.02 -15.41
C LEU A 43 21.03 -1.35 -13.93
N ALA A 44 21.28 -2.61 -13.59
CA ALA A 44 21.54 -3.01 -12.21
C ALA A 44 22.76 -2.27 -11.62
N SER A 45 23.86 -2.17 -12.38
CA SER A 45 25.08 -1.46 -11.98
C SER A 45 24.84 0.03 -11.73
N GLU A 46 24.08 0.70 -12.59
CA GLU A 46 23.77 2.13 -12.44
C GLU A 46 22.83 2.40 -11.26
N ILE A 47 21.86 1.51 -11.03
CA ILE A 47 20.94 1.59 -9.89
C ILE A 47 21.68 1.53 -8.55
N GLU A 48 22.75 0.72 -8.44
CA GLU A 48 23.54 0.62 -7.22
C GLU A 48 24.42 1.85 -6.95
N LYS A 49 24.81 2.60 -8.00
CA LYS A 49 25.65 3.80 -7.89
C LYS A 49 24.86 5.05 -7.52
N ILE A 50 23.58 5.11 -7.92
CA ILE A 50 22.76 6.30 -7.75
C ILE A 50 22.21 6.38 -6.33
N ASP A 51 22.26 7.58 -5.74
CA ASP A 51 21.62 7.84 -4.46
C ASP A 51 20.13 7.48 -4.51
N PHE A 52 19.69 6.68 -3.54
CA PHE A 52 18.35 6.12 -3.56
C PHE A 52 17.27 7.19 -3.40
N ALA A 53 17.53 8.25 -2.62
CA ALA A 53 16.59 9.35 -2.46
C ALA A 53 16.43 10.16 -3.76
N LEU A 54 17.54 10.37 -4.48
CA LEU A 54 17.54 10.95 -5.82
C LEU A 54 16.74 10.07 -6.79
N LEU A 55 16.99 8.76 -6.82
CA LEU A 55 16.28 7.85 -7.72
C LEU A 55 14.75 7.88 -7.49
N ILE A 56 14.32 7.83 -6.22
CA ILE A 56 12.89 7.92 -5.87
C ILE A 56 12.30 9.25 -6.34
N ARG A 57 12.96 10.38 -6.04
CA ARG A 57 12.49 11.71 -6.46
C ARG A 57 12.37 11.80 -7.99
N ALA A 58 13.36 11.30 -8.71
CA ALA A 58 13.38 11.31 -10.16
C ALA A 58 12.27 10.43 -10.75
N ALA A 59 12.08 9.22 -10.23
CA ALA A 59 11.03 8.31 -10.66
C ALA A 59 9.62 8.86 -10.38
N LEU A 60 9.42 9.56 -9.25
CA LEU A 60 8.14 10.22 -8.96
C LEU A 60 7.80 11.34 -9.96
N GLY A 61 8.81 12.01 -10.52
CA GLY A 61 8.64 13.08 -11.50
C GLY A 61 8.73 12.65 -12.96
N ASN A 62 9.12 11.40 -13.25
CA ASN A 62 9.37 10.91 -14.60
C ASN A 62 8.80 9.48 -14.78
N PRO A 63 7.66 9.34 -15.50
CA PRO A 63 7.03 8.04 -15.75
C PRO A 63 7.93 7.03 -16.44
N LYS A 64 8.80 7.45 -17.37
CA LYS A 64 9.70 6.54 -18.09
C LYS A 64 10.73 5.93 -17.15
N LEU A 65 11.34 6.77 -16.32
CA LEU A 65 12.27 6.31 -15.30
C LEU A 65 11.57 5.43 -14.25
N ASN A 66 10.33 5.75 -13.89
CA ASN A 66 9.52 4.91 -13.01
C ASN A 66 9.28 3.51 -13.60
N THR A 67 8.98 3.42 -14.89
CA THR A 67 8.82 2.15 -15.61
C THR A 67 10.15 1.39 -15.66
N LEU A 68 11.26 2.06 -15.96
CA LEU A 68 12.60 1.45 -15.95
C LEU A 68 12.95 0.88 -14.57
N CYS A 69 12.66 1.62 -13.49
CA CYS A 69 12.88 1.16 -12.12
C CYS A 69 11.97 -0.02 -11.73
N LYS A 70 10.95 -0.35 -12.52
CA LYS A 70 10.09 -1.52 -12.31
C LYS A 70 10.41 -2.66 -13.28
N HIS A 71 11.53 -2.56 -13.99
CA HIS A 71 11.98 -3.64 -14.86
C HIS A 71 12.28 -4.90 -14.04
N PRO A 72 11.85 -6.10 -14.48
CA PRO A 72 11.98 -7.35 -13.69
C PRO A 72 13.41 -7.70 -13.28
N SER A 73 14.42 -7.30 -14.04
CA SER A 73 15.84 -7.52 -13.71
C SER A 73 16.29 -6.82 -12.42
N LEU A 74 15.48 -5.91 -11.87
CA LEU A 74 15.75 -5.21 -10.62
C LEU A 74 14.98 -5.78 -9.42
N ASN A 75 14.15 -6.81 -9.62
CA ASN A 75 13.29 -7.36 -8.56
C ASN A 75 14.09 -7.78 -7.32
N ASP A 76 15.21 -8.47 -7.51
CA ASP A 76 16.05 -8.93 -6.39
C ASP A 76 16.66 -7.76 -5.61
N ILE A 77 17.13 -6.72 -6.32
CA ILE A 77 17.67 -5.49 -5.72
C ILE A 77 16.60 -4.79 -4.87
N TRP A 78 15.38 -4.68 -5.39
CA TRP A 78 14.28 -4.03 -4.69
C TRP A 78 13.74 -4.84 -3.53
N ASN A 79 13.58 -6.14 -3.70
CA ASN A 79 13.15 -7.05 -2.65
C ASN A 79 14.14 -7.03 -1.49
N GLU A 80 15.44 -7.01 -1.75
CA GLU A 80 16.45 -6.88 -0.71
C GLU A 80 16.40 -5.52 -0.01
N LYS A 81 16.31 -4.41 -0.76
CA LYS A 81 16.17 -3.07 -0.14
C LYS A 81 14.90 -2.97 0.71
N TRP A 82 13.81 -3.57 0.27
CA TRP A 82 12.54 -3.58 1.00
C TRP A 82 12.64 -4.40 2.28
N ARG A 83 13.17 -5.63 2.18
CA ARG A 83 13.46 -6.51 3.33
C ARG A 83 14.24 -5.77 4.42
N LEU A 84 15.29 -5.06 4.02
CA LEU A 84 16.16 -4.27 4.89
C LEU A 84 15.51 -3.02 5.50
N CYS A 85 14.33 -2.60 5.02
CA CYS A 85 13.56 -1.53 5.65
C CYS A 85 12.75 -1.99 6.88
N GLY A 86 12.75 -3.29 7.18
CA GLY A 86 12.11 -3.85 8.37
C GLY A 86 12.66 -3.30 9.69
N LEU A 87 12.03 -3.64 10.82
CA LEU A 87 12.47 -3.11 12.12
C LEU A 87 13.82 -3.69 12.54
N ASN A 88 14.00 -5.00 12.33
CA ASN A 88 15.20 -5.74 12.74
C ASN A 88 15.54 -6.82 11.68
N PRO A 89 15.85 -6.45 10.43
CA PRO A 89 16.13 -7.43 9.39
C PRO A 89 17.53 -8.04 9.62
N PRO A 90 17.69 -9.37 9.73
CA PRO A 90 19.01 -9.98 9.73
C PRO A 90 19.75 -9.64 8.43
N ARG A 91 21.08 -9.54 8.51
CA ARG A 91 21.89 -9.52 7.29
C ARG A 91 21.90 -10.93 6.70
N THR A 92 21.97 -11.03 5.38
CA THR A 92 22.05 -12.31 4.68
C THR A 92 23.21 -13.14 5.24
N GLY A 93 22.91 -14.33 5.78
CA GLY A 93 23.90 -15.24 6.38
C GLY A 93 24.17 -15.05 7.87
N GLU A 94 23.60 -14.04 8.53
CA GLU A 94 23.71 -13.88 9.98
C GLU A 94 22.50 -14.52 10.70
N PRO A 95 22.72 -15.37 11.72
CA PRO A 95 21.62 -15.91 12.50
C PRO A 95 20.90 -14.78 13.26
N PRO A 96 19.59 -14.92 13.52
CA PRO A 96 18.85 -13.96 14.31
C PRO A 96 19.49 -13.75 15.69
N GLN A 97 19.61 -12.50 16.14
CA GLN A 97 20.03 -12.23 17.51
C GLN A 97 19.01 -12.84 18.48
N ALA A 98 19.48 -13.76 19.33
CA ALA A 98 18.65 -14.44 20.30
C ALA A 98 17.81 -13.44 21.12
N GLY A 99 16.49 -13.66 21.15
CA GLY A 99 15.56 -12.85 21.95
C GLY A 99 15.06 -11.55 21.32
N LYS A 100 15.50 -11.18 20.10
CA LYS A 100 14.91 -10.04 19.36
C LYS A 100 13.92 -10.53 18.31
N PRO A 101 12.69 -10.00 18.26
CA PRO A 101 11.77 -10.30 17.18
C PRO A 101 12.37 -9.82 15.86
N ILE A 102 12.58 -10.75 14.93
CA ILE A 102 12.95 -10.44 13.55
C ILE A 102 11.72 -9.84 12.89
N HIS A 103 11.91 -8.67 12.27
CA HIS A 103 10.91 -8.16 11.35
C HIS A 103 11.62 -7.61 10.12
N GLU A 104 11.37 -8.29 9.03
CA GLU A 104 11.72 -7.92 7.67
C GLU A 104 10.44 -7.58 6.93
N TYR A 105 10.48 -6.64 6.00
CA TYR A 105 9.38 -6.52 5.07
C TYR A 105 9.48 -7.58 3.97
N LYS A 106 8.32 -7.99 3.47
CA LYS A 106 8.21 -9.00 2.41
C LYS A 106 7.60 -8.38 1.15
N PRO A 107 8.04 -8.75 -0.06
CA PRO A 107 7.35 -8.33 -1.27
C PRO A 107 5.88 -8.80 -1.22
N GLN A 108 4.98 -8.10 -1.90
CA GLN A 108 3.57 -8.47 -1.95
C GLN A 108 3.05 -8.47 -3.39
N SER A 109 2.00 -9.25 -3.64
CA SER A 109 1.46 -9.48 -4.99
C SER A 109 0.72 -8.30 -5.61
N THR A 110 0.22 -7.38 -4.79
CA THR A 110 -0.65 -6.27 -5.20
C THR A 110 0.09 -4.97 -5.48
N LEU A 111 1.36 -4.88 -5.07
CA LEU A 111 2.19 -3.70 -5.27
C LEU A 111 3.61 -4.12 -5.58
N HIS A 112 4.13 -3.64 -6.71
CA HIS A 112 5.54 -3.79 -7.04
C HIS A 112 6.43 -3.22 -5.93
N THR A 113 7.49 -3.92 -5.55
CA THR A 113 8.34 -3.57 -4.41
C THR A 113 8.94 -2.16 -4.50
N PHE A 114 9.28 -1.69 -5.70
CA PHE A 114 9.72 -0.31 -5.89
C PHE A 114 8.65 0.74 -5.50
N GLU A 115 7.36 0.45 -5.68
CA GLU A 115 6.28 1.33 -5.22
C GLU A 115 6.20 1.36 -3.68
N LEU A 116 6.37 0.20 -3.01
CA LEU A 116 6.46 0.12 -1.55
C LEU A 116 7.61 0.96 -1.01
N LEU A 117 8.77 0.87 -1.64
CA LEU A 117 9.98 1.63 -1.32
C LEU A 117 9.77 3.15 -1.48
N LYS A 118 9.11 3.59 -2.56
CA LYS A 118 8.72 5.01 -2.71
C LYS A 118 7.77 5.44 -1.59
N GLY A 119 6.77 4.63 -1.29
CA GLY A 119 5.78 4.87 -0.24
C GLY A 119 6.41 5.08 1.14
N ILE A 120 7.27 4.16 1.58
CA ILE A 120 7.96 4.27 2.88
C ILE A 120 8.93 5.46 2.92
N PHE A 121 9.64 5.74 1.82
CA PHE A 121 10.55 6.89 1.75
C PHE A 121 9.79 8.21 1.93
N VAL A 122 8.71 8.41 1.17
CA VAL A 122 7.87 9.61 1.25
C VAL A 122 7.22 9.73 2.64
N TYR A 123 6.79 8.61 3.22
CA TYR A 123 6.29 8.61 4.60
C TYR A 123 7.37 8.99 5.62
N GLY A 124 8.63 8.61 5.38
CA GLY A 124 9.78 9.08 6.14
C GLY A 124 9.94 10.61 6.08
N GLN A 125 9.74 11.21 4.90
CA GLN A 125 9.72 12.67 4.76
C GLN A 125 8.58 13.31 5.55
N TYR A 126 7.39 12.72 5.53
CA TYR A 126 6.27 13.16 6.37
C TYR A 126 6.67 13.18 7.85
N LYS A 127 7.26 12.09 8.37
CA LYS A 127 7.68 12.01 9.79
C LYS A 127 8.74 13.05 10.15
N ARG A 128 9.69 13.33 9.24
CA ARG A 128 10.71 14.37 9.44
C ARG A 128 10.09 15.76 9.50
N HIS A 129 9.26 16.11 8.52
CA HIS A 129 8.61 17.43 8.46
C HIS A 129 7.63 17.65 9.61
N LEU A 130 6.92 16.61 10.04
CA LEU A 130 6.02 16.70 11.19
C LEU A 130 6.75 17.12 12.48
N LYS A 131 8.04 16.76 12.60
CA LYS A 131 8.91 17.09 13.74
C LYS A 131 9.78 18.32 13.50
N ALA A 132 9.61 19.04 12.38
CA ALA A 132 10.43 20.20 12.08
C ALA A 132 10.16 21.33 13.08
N GLU A 133 11.23 22.02 13.48
CA GLU A 133 11.17 23.18 14.39
C GLU A 133 10.47 24.36 13.72
N GLU A 134 10.82 24.65 12.46
CA GLU A 134 10.21 25.75 11.72
C GLU A 134 8.82 25.37 11.17
N ASP A 135 7.82 26.20 11.46
CA ASP A 135 6.43 25.99 11.04
C ASP A 135 6.27 25.87 9.52
N LYS A 136 7.08 26.59 8.75
CA LYS A 136 7.07 26.52 7.28
C LYS A 136 7.34 25.11 6.76
N PHE A 137 8.24 24.38 7.41
CA PHE A 137 8.56 22.99 7.06
C PHE A 137 7.52 22.03 7.60
N ARG A 138 6.99 22.29 8.79
CA ARG A 138 5.90 21.48 9.36
C ARG A 138 4.64 21.51 8.51
N ALA A 139 4.34 22.65 7.90
CA ALA A 139 3.21 22.83 6.97
C ALA A 139 3.28 21.90 5.74
N TYR A 140 4.44 21.31 5.42
CA TYR A 140 4.61 20.36 4.31
C TYR A 140 4.25 18.92 4.66
N ALA A 141 4.18 18.57 5.95
CA ALA A 141 3.91 17.21 6.40
C ALA A 141 2.61 16.61 5.79
N PRO A 142 1.48 17.34 5.71
CA PRO A 142 0.25 16.80 5.11
C PRO A 142 0.41 16.38 3.64
N SER A 143 1.17 17.13 2.84
CA SER A 143 1.40 16.81 1.43
C SER A 143 2.21 15.53 1.25
N TYR A 144 3.23 15.31 2.09
CA TYR A 144 3.97 14.05 2.09
C TYR A 144 3.11 12.86 2.54
N LEU A 145 2.24 13.06 3.54
CA LEU A 145 1.32 12.01 3.97
C LEU A 145 0.35 11.61 2.86
N GLN A 146 -0.21 12.60 2.15
CA GLN A 146 -1.09 12.38 0.99
C GLN A 146 -0.36 11.66 -0.15
N LEU A 147 0.87 12.07 -0.48
CA LEU A 147 1.65 11.40 -1.51
C LEU A 147 2.00 9.96 -1.11
N ALA A 148 2.39 9.70 0.14
CA ALA A 148 2.65 8.34 0.60
C ALA A 148 1.41 7.44 0.50
N ALA A 149 0.22 7.98 0.77
CA ALA A 149 -1.04 7.27 0.60
C ALA A 149 -1.40 7.04 -0.88
N TYR A 150 -1.12 8.02 -1.75
CA TYR A 150 -1.27 7.87 -3.20
C TYR A 150 -0.38 6.76 -3.76
N LEU A 151 0.84 6.64 -3.23
CA LEU A 151 1.76 5.53 -3.51
C LEU A 151 1.36 4.22 -2.83
N GLY A 152 0.19 4.18 -2.19
CA GLY A 152 -0.36 2.98 -1.59
C GLY A 152 0.32 2.56 -0.30
N TYR A 153 1.03 3.42 0.43
CA TYR A 153 1.69 2.99 1.68
C TYR A 153 0.68 2.82 2.84
N PHE A 154 0.55 1.61 3.39
CA PHE A 154 -0.51 1.29 4.38
C PHE A 154 -0.56 2.22 5.61
N PRO A 155 0.57 2.53 6.29
CA PRO A 155 0.54 3.48 7.41
C PRO A 155 0.06 4.89 7.03
N ALA A 156 0.25 5.32 5.78
CA ALA A 156 -0.26 6.59 5.29
C ALA A 156 -1.77 6.53 5.04
N LEU A 157 -2.25 5.47 4.36
CA LEU A 157 -3.67 5.20 4.14
C LEU A 157 -4.44 5.12 5.46
N SER A 158 -3.95 4.33 6.41
CA SER A 158 -4.54 4.20 7.75
C SER A 158 -4.52 5.53 8.51
N GLY A 159 -3.43 6.29 8.42
CA GLY A 159 -3.32 7.60 9.05
C GLY A 159 -4.32 8.63 8.50
N LEU A 160 -4.47 8.70 7.18
CA LEU A 160 -5.44 9.59 6.54
C LEU A 160 -6.88 9.16 6.80
N CYS A 161 -7.14 7.85 6.82
CA CYS A 161 -8.45 7.31 7.21
C CYS A 161 -8.85 7.79 8.62
N LYS A 162 -7.93 7.67 9.60
CA LYS A 162 -8.16 8.17 10.96
C LYS A 162 -8.38 9.69 11.00
N GLN A 163 -7.61 10.46 10.22
CA GLN A 163 -7.81 11.92 10.13
C GLN A 163 -9.16 12.28 9.52
N ALA A 164 -9.61 11.56 8.50
CA ALA A 164 -10.90 11.76 7.87
C ALA A 164 -12.05 11.45 8.83
N LEU A 165 -11.98 10.33 9.56
CA LEU A 165 -12.94 9.97 10.60
C LEU A 165 -13.03 11.03 11.71
N ALA A 166 -11.89 11.54 12.18
CA ALA A 166 -11.85 12.61 13.19
C ALA A 166 -12.48 13.92 12.69
N LYS A 167 -12.40 14.18 11.38
CA LYS A 167 -13.03 15.33 10.71
C LYS A 167 -14.47 15.08 10.26
N LYS A 168 -15.03 13.89 10.52
CA LYS A 168 -16.34 13.44 10.01
C LYS A 168 -16.44 13.49 8.48
N SER A 169 -15.32 13.31 7.77
CA SER A 169 -15.30 13.20 6.31
C SER A 169 -15.49 11.73 5.90
N LEU A 170 -16.76 11.32 5.78
CA LEU A 170 -17.15 9.94 5.47
C LEU A 170 -16.54 9.46 4.13
N LYS A 171 -16.65 10.30 3.10
CA LYS A 171 -16.16 10.01 1.75
C LYS A 171 -14.66 9.74 1.74
N ASP A 172 -13.87 10.58 2.41
CA ASP A 172 -12.42 10.43 2.44
C ASP A 172 -12.00 9.20 3.27
N ALA A 173 -12.67 8.95 4.39
CA ALA A 173 -12.41 7.78 5.22
C ALA A 173 -12.62 6.48 4.44
N LEU A 174 -13.77 6.35 3.77
CA LEU A 174 -14.07 5.19 2.91
C LEU A 174 -13.10 5.11 1.73
N HIS A 175 -12.74 6.23 1.11
CA HIS A 175 -11.78 6.23 0.00
C HIS A 175 -10.43 5.62 0.40
N TYR A 176 -9.84 6.06 1.52
CA TYR A 176 -8.55 5.53 1.96
C TYR A 176 -8.66 4.08 2.45
N ALA A 177 -9.75 3.70 3.11
CA ALA A 177 -9.96 2.34 3.57
C ALA A 177 -10.20 1.35 2.41
N LEU A 178 -10.96 1.74 1.39
CA LEU A 178 -11.14 0.96 0.17
C LEU A 178 -9.81 0.77 -0.58
N LYS A 179 -9.02 1.84 -0.70
CA LYS A 179 -7.68 1.73 -1.31
C LYS A 179 -6.75 0.81 -0.50
N ALA A 180 -6.86 0.82 0.82
CA ALA A 180 -6.13 -0.14 1.65
C ALA A 180 -6.61 -1.57 1.43
N ALA A 181 -7.92 -1.81 1.31
CA ALA A 181 -8.50 -3.13 1.04
C ALA A 181 -8.04 -3.72 -0.30
N GLU A 182 -8.00 -2.89 -1.34
CA GLU A 182 -7.47 -3.23 -2.67
C GLU A 182 -6.01 -3.69 -2.60
N LEU A 183 -5.17 -2.95 -1.86
CA LEU A 183 -3.72 -3.12 -1.88
C LEU A 183 -3.17 -4.05 -0.80
N TYR A 184 -3.87 -4.23 0.32
CA TYR A 184 -3.35 -4.95 1.50
C TYR A 184 -4.27 -6.07 1.97
N TRP A 185 -5.33 -6.40 1.21
CA TRP A 185 -6.23 -7.52 1.52
C TRP A 185 -6.65 -7.53 2.98
N THR A 186 -6.25 -8.53 3.76
CA THR A 186 -6.61 -8.69 5.18
C THR A 186 -6.47 -7.38 5.98
N PRO A 187 -5.27 -6.78 6.16
CA PRO A 187 -5.14 -5.49 6.84
C PRO A 187 -6.04 -4.37 6.31
N GLY A 188 -6.26 -4.34 4.99
CA GLY A 188 -7.08 -3.34 4.33
C GLY A 188 -8.57 -3.52 4.59
N TYR A 189 -9.09 -4.74 4.46
CA TYR A 189 -10.47 -5.08 4.79
C TYR A 189 -10.75 -4.96 6.29
N PHE A 190 -9.76 -5.21 7.16
CA PHE A 190 -9.86 -4.87 8.58
C PHE A 190 -10.02 -3.36 8.80
N LEU A 191 -9.19 -2.53 8.16
CA LEU A 191 -9.32 -1.08 8.23
C LEU A 191 -10.68 -0.63 7.70
N LEU A 192 -11.15 -1.21 6.61
CA LEU A 192 -12.46 -0.93 6.02
C LEU A 192 -13.61 -1.29 6.96
N ALA A 193 -13.59 -2.50 7.56
CA ALA A 193 -14.60 -2.91 8.54
C ALA A 193 -14.68 -1.97 9.74
N ILE A 194 -13.53 -1.59 10.32
CA ILE A 194 -13.47 -0.65 11.45
C ILE A 194 -13.97 0.74 11.05
N THR A 195 -13.61 1.17 9.83
CA THR A 195 -14.07 2.46 9.29
C THR A 195 -15.57 2.46 9.14
N THR A 196 -16.14 1.46 8.45
CA THR A 196 -17.58 1.33 8.25
C THR A 196 -18.35 1.17 9.56
N TYR A 197 -17.82 0.42 10.53
CA TYR A 197 -18.37 0.36 11.90
C TYR A 197 -18.41 1.74 12.57
N THR A 198 -17.32 2.50 12.47
CA THR A 198 -17.25 3.85 13.04
C THR A 198 -18.28 4.78 12.39
N LEU A 199 -18.50 4.65 11.08
CA LEU A 199 -19.52 5.42 10.38
C LEU A 199 -20.94 5.02 10.79
N ALA A 200 -21.21 3.72 10.94
CA ALA A 200 -22.49 3.22 11.43
C ALA A 200 -22.88 3.86 12.76
N ALA A 201 -21.91 3.99 13.68
CA ALA A 201 -22.10 4.63 14.97
C ALA A 201 -22.25 6.16 14.90
N GLN A 202 -21.63 6.83 13.91
CA GLN A 202 -21.72 8.28 13.75
C GLN A 202 -23.03 8.72 13.07
N ASP A 203 -23.52 7.92 12.13
CA ASP A 203 -24.70 8.23 11.31
C ASP A 203 -25.97 7.50 11.78
N ASP A 204 -25.88 6.70 12.86
CA ASP A 204 -26.95 5.85 13.40
C ASP A 204 -27.60 4.96 12.32
N ASN A 205 -26.76 4.39 11.45
CA ASN A 205 -27.20 3.60 10.29
C ASN A 205 -26.86 2.12 10.48
N GLU A 206 -27.87 1.34 10.88
CA GLU A 206 -27.72 -0.10 11.16
C GLU A 206 -27.23 -0.92 9.95
N SER A 207 -27.54 -0.51 8.72
CA SER A 207 -27.11 -1.21 7.50
C SER A 207 -25.58 -1.26 7.34
N PHE A 208 -24.88 -0.28 7.91
CA PHE A 208 -23.42 -0.25 7.91
C PHE A 208 -22.82 -1.29 8.86
N TYR A 209 -23.50 -1.72 9.92
CA TYR A 209 -23.01 -2.81 10.77
C TYR A 209 -22.97 -4.14 10.01
N GLN A 210 -23.98 -4.42 9.19
CA GLN A 210 -23.99 -5.61 8.32
C GLN A 210 -22.85 -5.54 7.29
N THR A 211 -22.60 -4.35 6.73
CA THR A 211 -21.52 -4.12 5.76
C THR A 211 -20.14 -4.30 6.39
N ALA A 212 -19.93 -3.73 7.59
CA ALA A 212 -18.70 -3.92 8.37
C ALA A 212 -18.48 -5.40 8.73
N LEU A 213 -19.55 -6.14 9.07
CA LEU A 213 -19.49 -7.57 9.34
C LEU A 213 -19.06 -8.36 8.10
N LEU A 214 -19.62 -8.06 6.93
CA LEU A 214 -19.22 -8.70 5.69
C LEU A 214 -17.72 -8.45 5.39
N GLN A 215 -17.27 -7.20 5.50
CA GLN A 215 -15.86 -6.83 5.28
C GLN A 215 -14.91 -7.53 6.25
N LEU A 216 -15.33 -7.70 7.51
CA LEU A 216 -14.57 -8.43 8.53
C LEU A 216 -14.44 -9.92 8.18
N ILE A 217 -15.50 -10.54 7.67
CA ILE A 217 -15.49 -11.95 7.20
C ILE A 217 -14.62 -12.09 5.94
N ILE A 218 -14.62 -11.10 5.05
CA ILE A 218 -13.71 -11.06 3.89
C ILE A 218 -12.25 -10.99 4.38
N ALA A 219 -11.93 -10.12 5.35
CA ALA A 219 -10.60 -10.03 5.94
C ALA A 219 -10.15 -11.38 6.53
N GLU A 220 -11.02 -12.06 7.29
CA GLU A 220 -10.76 -13.39 7.84
C GLU A 220 -10.43 -14.40 6.74
N LYS A 221 -11.22 -14.43 5.67
CA LYS A 221 -11.04 -15.37 4.55
C LYS A 221 -9.83 -15.08 3.68
N LEU A 222 -9.36 -13.82 3.64
CA LEU A 222 -8.14 -13.43 2.95
C LEU A 222 -6.87 -13.75 3.74
N MET A 223 -6.96 -14.04 5.05
CA MET A 223 -5.80 -14.33 5.90
C MET A 223 -4.81 -15.34 5.28
N PRO A 224 -5.25 -16.51 4.74
CA PRO A 224 -4.32 -17.50 4.17
C PRO A 224 -3.54 -17.02 2.94
N TYR A 225 -3.94 -15.90 2.34
CA TYR A 225 -3.31 -15.35 1.14
C TYR A 225 -2.52 -14.06 1.43
N ALA A 226 -2.64 -13.50 2.64
CA ALA A 226 -2.20 -12.14 2.94
C ALA A 226 -1.05 -12.06 3.96
N ASP A 227 -0.32 -13.15 4.20
CA ASP A 227 0.73 -13.22 5.22
C ASP A 227 1.78 -12.09 5.08
N ASP A 228 2.22 -11.81 3.86
CA ASP A 228 3.20 -10.75 3.59
C ASP A 228 2.61 -9.36 3.86
N MET A 229 1.35 -9.14 3.49
CA MET A 229 0.64 -7.88 3.73
C MET A 229 0.38 -7.65 5.22
N ILE A 230 0.02 -8.71 5.97
CA ILE A 230 -0.14 -8.69 7.42
C ILE A 230 1.18 -8.35 8.10
N ASN A 231 2.25 -9.05 7.72
CA ASN A 231 3.59 -8.78 8.22
C ASN A 231 3.98 -7.32 7.99
N ASN A 232 3.80 -6.81 6.78
CA ASN A 232 4.18 -5.44 6.43
C ASN A 232 3.32 -4.39 7.15
N ALA A 233 2.01 -4.55 7.16
CA ALA A 233 1.07 -3.59 7.75
C ALA A 233 1.24 -3.45 9.27
N TYR A 234 1.51 -4.58 9.95
CA TYR A 234 1.58 -4.63 11.42
C TYR A 234 3.00 -4.85 11.95
N GLN A 235 4.01 -4.68 11.10
CA GLN A 235 5.42 -4.77 11.47
C GLN A 235 5.79 -6.10 12.15
N GLY A 236 5.34 -7.20 11.57
CA GLY A 236 5.59 -8.57 12.05
C GLY A 236 4.67 -9.02 13.18
N LYS A 237 3.71 -8.18 13.62
CA LYS A 237 2.70 -8.57 14.61
C LYS A 237 1.57 -9.36 13.93
N SER A 238 0.98 -10.29 14.68
CA SER A 238 -0.24 -10.98 14.25
C SER A 238 -1.44 -10.03 14.24
N VAL A 239 -2.46 -10.39 13.45
CA VAL A 239 -3.74 -9.67 13.43
C VAL A 239 -4.37 -9.61 14.83
N ALA A 240 -4.32 -10.70 15.60
CA ALA A 240 -4.85 -10.73 16.96
C ALA A 240 -4.19 -9.67 17.85
N ARG A 241 -2.86 -9.52 17.76
CA ARG A 241 -2.14 -8.47 18.50
C ARG A 241 -2.51 -7.06 18.00
N ALA A 242 -2.65 -6.88 16.70
CA ALA A 242 -3.07 -5.60 16.12
C ALA A 242 -4.48 -5.17 16.57
N LEU A 243 -5.42 -6.13 16.69
CA LEU A 243 -6.76 -5.89 17.23
C LEU A 243 -6.72 -5.43 18.69
N VAL A 244 -5.95 -6.13 19.54
CA VAL A 244 -5.77 -5.77 20.95
C VAL A 244 -5.15 -4.38 21.11
N GLU A 245 -4.13 -4.04 20.32
CA GLU A 245 -3.50 -2.72 20.33
C GLU A 245 -4.45 -1.60 19.82
N ALA A 246 -5.47 -1.96 19.02
CA ALA A 246 -6.54 -1.06 18.61
C ALA A 246 -7.68 -0.96 19.64
N GLY A 247 -7.58 -1.64 20.79
CA GLY A 247 -8.61 -1.66 21.82
C GLY A 247 -9.83 -2.52 21.46
N LEU A 248 -9.70 -3.39 20.46
CA LEU A 248 -10.74 -4.34 20.05
C LEU A 248 -10.54 -5.67 20.76
N THR A 249 -11.63 -6.42 20.93
CA THR A 249 -11.60 -7.81 21.39
C THR A 249 -10.97 -8.72 20.31
N ASP A 250 -11.15 -10.04 20.41
CA ASP A 250 -10.79 -10.94 19.33
C ASP A 250 -11.75 -10.84 18.13
N LEU A 251 -11.37 -11.48 17.03
CA LEU A 251 -12.12 -11.50 15.78
C LEU A 251 -13.53 -12.11 15.94
N ILE A 252 -13.69 -13.08 16.84
CA ILE A 252 -14.97 -13.77 17.07
C ILE A 252 -15.92 -12.84 17.81
N GLY A 253 -15.45 -12.22 18.90
CA GLY A 253 -16.20 -11.25 19.67
C GLY A 253 -16.63 -10.05 18.83
N LEU A 254 -15.74 -9.54 17.96
CA LEU A 254 -16.09 -8.45 17.05
C LEU A 254 -17.18 -8.84 16.04
N LYS A 255 -17.12 -10.05 15.47
CA LYS A 255 -18.17 -10.57 14.57
C LYS A 255 -19.52 -10.73 15.29
N GLN A 256 -19.50 -11.25 16.52
CA GLN A 256 -20.72 -11.41 17.33
C GLN A 256 -21.35 -10.06 17.67
N GLU A 257 -20.54 -9.08 18.05
CA GLU A 257 -21.02 -7.74 18.36
C GLU A 257 -21.60 -7.04 17.13
N LEU A 258 -20.92 -7.11 15.98
CA LEU A 258 -21.45 -6.57 14.73
C LEU A 258 -22.74 -7.27 14.29
N ALA A 259 -22.85 -8.60 14.46
CA ALA A 259 -24.08 -9.33 14.16
C ALA A 259 -25.25 -8.87 15.05
N ARG A 260 -24.98 -8.66 16.35
CA ARG A 260 -25.95 -8.14 17.31
C ARG A 260 -26.41 -6.72 16.93
N LEU A 261 -25.47 -5.83 16.61
CA LEU A 261 -25.76 -4.45 16.21
C LEU A 261 -26.49 -4.36 14.86
N ALA A 262 -26.24 -5.29 13.95
CA ALA A 262 -26.95 -5.40 12.68
C ALA A 262 -28.31 -6.11 12.79
N GLY A 263 -28.71 -6.59 13.98
CA GLY A 263 -29.97 -7.30 14.18
C GLY A 263 -30.05 -8.66 13.48
N VAL A 264 -28.90 -9.29 13.17
CA VAL A 264 -28.84 -10.58 12.45
C VAL A 264 -28.39 -11.73 13.35
N SER A 265 -28.96 -12.91 13.13
CA SER A 265 -28.54 -14.12 13.84
C SER A 265 -27.21 -14.65 13.28
N MET A 266 -26.40 -15.29 14.14
CA MET A 266 -25.18 -15.97 13.67
C MET A 266 -25.45 -17.06 12.62
N SER A 267 -26.61 -17.73 12.69
CA SER A 267 -27.04 -18.69 11.65
C SER A 267 -27.15 -18.00 10.28
N TRP A 268 -27.80 -16.84 10.22
CA TRP A 268 -27.92 -16.06 8.99
C TRP A 268 -26.55 -15.57 8.49
N VAL A 269 -25.68 -15.11 9.41
CA VAL A 269 -24.30 -14.71 9.08
C VAL A 269 -23.54 -15.86 8.43
N THR A 270 -23.58 -17.05 9.01
CA THR A 270 -22.86 -18.23 8.49
C THR A 270 -23.41 -18.75 7.16
N THR A 271 -24.71 -18.61 6.90
CA THR A 271 -25.33 -19.11 5.67
C THR A 271 -25.29 -18.09 4.53
N THR A 272 -25.35 -16.79 4.85
CA THR A 272 -25.45 -15.71 3.86
C THR A 272 -24.12 -14.96 3.71
N LEU A 273 -23.65 -14.28 4.75
CA LEU A 273 -22.46 -13.42 4.65
C LEU A 273 -21.19 -14.23 4.37
N TYR A 274 -21.03 -15.42 4.96
CA TYR A 274 -19.89 -16.28 4.66
C TYR A 274 -19.89 -16.78 3.21
N LYS A 275 -21.07 -16.98 2.60
CA LYS A 275 -21.19 -17.35 1.19
C LYS A 275 -20.80 -16.16 0.29
N GLN A 276 -21.34 -14.97 0.57
CA GLN A 276 -20.99 -13.74 -0.14
C GLN A 276 -19.48 -13.43 -0.04
N ALA A 277 -18.92 -13.49 1.17
CA ALA A 277 -17.50 -13.27 1.39
C ALA A 277 -16.63 -14.30 0.63
N THR A 278 -17.06 -15.56 0.53
CA THR A 278 -16.35 -16.57 -0.25
C THR A 278 -16.33 -16.23 -1.75
N GLN A 279 -17.45 -15.74 -2.29
CA GLN A 279 -17.52 -15.30 -3.68
C GLN A 279 -16.58 -14.12 -3.94
N GLU A 280 -16.58 -13.12 -3.05
CA GLU A 280 -15.72 -11.94 -3.18
C GLU A 280 -14.24 -12.30 -3.06
N VAL A 281 -13.86 -13.15 -2.10
CA VAL A 281 -12.48 -13.63 -1.92
C VAL A 281 -12.00 -14.37 -3.17
N ASN A 282 -12.83 -15.26 -3.73
CA ASN A 282 -12.49 -15.99 -4.94
C ASN A 282 -12.24 -15.04 -6.13
N LYS A 283 -13.05 -13.98 -6.24
CA LYS A 283 -12.87 -12.94 -7.26
C LYS A 283 -11.53 -12.21 -7.08
N ILE A 284 -11.24 -11.72 -5.88
CA ILE A 284 -9.99 -10.99 -5.55
C ILE A 284 -8.75 -11.85 -5.88
N VAL A 285 -8.76 -13.12 -5.46
CA VAL A 285 -7.64 -14.05 -5.67
C VAL A 285 -7.49 -14.40 -7.16
N ALA A 286 -8.60 -14.59 -7.88
CA ALA A 286 -8.58 -14.88 -9.31
C ALA A 286 -8.02 -13.71 -10.13
N GLU A 287 -8.48 -12.48 -9.88
CA GLU A 287 -8.04 -11.27 -10.57
C GLU A 287 -6.53 -11.06 -10.44
N THR A 288 -6.00 -11.24 -9.23
CA THR A 288 -4.56 -11.11 -8.97
C THR A 288 -3.75 -12.20 -9.68
N SER A 289 -4.28 -13.42 -9.76
CA SER A 289 -3.64 -14.54 -10.45
C SER A 289 -3.61 -14.36 -11.98
N SER A 290 -4.59 -13.64 -12.55
CA SER A 290 -4.61 -13.31 -13.99
C SER A 290 -3.70 -12.14 -14.34
N SER A 291 -3.59 -11.12 -13.48
CA SER A 291 -2.68 -9.99 -13.71
C SER A 291 -1.22 -10.44 -13.72
N ASN A 292 -0.83 -11.36 -12.84
CA ASN A 292 0.53 -11.90 -12.82
C ASN A 292 0.89 -12.74 -14.06
N LYS A 293 -0.09 -13.32 -14.77
CA LYS A 293 0.16 -14.08 -16.01
C LYS A 293 0.37 -13.19 -17.24
N ASN A 294 -0.16 -11.97 -17.21
CA ASN A 294 -0.03 -11.02 -18.32
C ASN A 294 1.29 -10.23 -18.25
N GLU A 295 1.98 -10.18 -17.10
CA GLU A 295 3.33 -9.60 -17.00
C GLU A 295 4.43 -10.49 -17.62
N ASP A 296 4.17 -11.81 -17.77
CA ASP A 296 5.07 -12.75 -18.46
C ASP A 296 4.87 -12.79 -20.00
N SER A 297 3.92 -12.01 -20.54
CA SER A 297 3.70 -11.86 -21.99
C SER A 297 3.98 -10.42 -22.43
N PRO A 298 5.06 -10.14 -23.19
CA PRO A 298 5.44 -8.76 -23.43
C PRO A 298 4.71 -8.27 -24.67
N GLY A 299 3.70 -7.42 -24.44
CA GLY A 299 3.11 -6.59 -25.48
C GLY A 299 1.59 -6.51 -25.40
N SER A 300 1.08 -5.65 -24.53
CA SER A 300 -0.19 -4.98 -24.80
C SER A 300 -0.12 -3.57 -24.24
N LYS A 301 -0.09 -2.62 -25.18
CA LYS A 301 -0.30 -1.19 -24.92
C LYS A 301 -1.67 -1.03 -24.26
N GLU A 302 -1.73 -0.36 -23.12
CA GLU A 302 -2.94 0.35 -22.74
C GLU A 302 -2.60 1.83 -22.61
N GLU A 303 -3.23 2.57 -23.52
CA GLU A 303 -3.19 4.01 -23.68
C GLU A 303 -3.81 4.69 -22.47
N MET A 304 -3.21 5.81 -22.07
CA MET A 304 -3.91 6.79 -21.23
C MET A 304 -5.16 7.27 -21.97
N SER A 305 -6.33 7.12 -21.35
CA SER A 305 -7.48 7.98 -21.63
C SER A 305 -8.33 8.20 -20.38
N GLU A 306 -8.40 9.48 -20.01
CA GLU A 306 -9.52 10.22 -19.41
C GLU A 306 -10.46 9.54 -18.38
N MET A 307 -10.35 10.01 -17.14
CA MET A 307 -11.43 10.60 -16.34
C MET A 307 -12.88 10.17 -16.70
N GLU A 308 -13.35 9.06 -16.14
CA GLU A 308 -14.78 8.82 -15.93
C GLU A 308 -15.09 8.35 -14.50
N MET A 309 -15.86 9.21 -13.84
CA MET A 309 -16.88 9.00 -12.81
C MET A 309 -17.09 7.57 -12.27
N LEU A 310 -16.90 7.46 -10.95
CA LEU A 310 -17.54 6.54 -9.99
C LEU A 310 -18.66 5.66 -10.56
N PRO A 311 -18.61 4.33 -10.37
CA PRO A 311 -19.82 3.51 -10.44
C PRO A 311 -20.68 3.83 -9.21
N ARG A 312 -21.93 4.21 -9.48
CA ARG A 312 -23.02 4.26 -8.50
C ARG A 312 -23.14 2.89 -7.83
N LEU A 313 -22.81 2.81 -6.54
CA LEU A 313 -23.52 1.88 -5.66
C LEU A 313 -24.87 2.52 -5.39
N SER A 314 -25.91 2.02 -6.06
CA SER A 314 -27.28 2.26 -5.66
C SER A 314 -27.49 1.74 -4.24
N LEU A 315 -28.13 2.60 -3.44
CA LEU A 315 -28.60 2.40 -2.06
C LEU A 315 -29.25 1.03 -1.83
#